data_AF-V4BIT3-F1
#
_entry.id   AF-V4BIT3-F1
#
_cell.length_a   1.000
_cell.length_b   1.000
_cell.length_c   1.000
_cell.angle_alpha   90.00
_cell.angle_beta   90.00
_cell.angle_gamma   90.00
#
_symmetry.space_group_name_H-M   'P 1'
#
loop_
_entity.id
_entity.type
_entity.pdbx_description
1 polymer ?
#
loop_
_entity_poly.entity_id
_entity_poly.type
_entity_poly.pdbx_seq_one_letter_code
_entity_poly.pdbx_strand_id
1 'polypeptide(L)'
;MNNLLCSVLLISVILILTDAGCLTYPNITDANFDKDCNGNAVITCYEGFKMIQGLECVEEEWRYQNPICKRTECRYKYSNVKALSPNPYGRRPESDPAKCDETCANDIRCSAATMIWGDNCALYETPFIFVSLDGKEDQCIEKCNEMSECKTFGTRNDSTGLFCYLFNVTLDKIPEKLKQIYTSDFTVAEKICE
;
A
#
# COMPACT_ATOMS: atom_id res chain seq x y z
N MET A 1 22.08 -27.53 28.51
CA MET A 1 21.96 -26.81 29.79
C MET A 1 21.44 -25.41 29.48
N ASN A 2 20.24 -25.13 29.98
CA ASN A 2 19.59 -23.83 30.21
C ASN A 2 19.32 -22.87 29.02
N ASN A 3 18.33 -23.21 28.18
CA ASN A 3 17.62 -22.24 27.32
C ASN A 3 16.39 -21.61 28.03
N LEU A 4 16.45 -21.47 29.36
CA LEU A 4 15.29 -21.12 30.19
C LEU A 4 15.07 -19.62 30.40
N LEU A 5 16.03 -18.75 30.04
CA LEU A 5 15.98 -17.32 30.40
C LEU A 5 15.43 -16.37 29.31
N CYS A 6 15.58 -16.68 28.00
CA CYS A 6 14.91 -15.93 26.93
C CYS A 6 13.49 -16.48 26.60
N SER A 7 12.97 -17.41 27.40
CA SER A 7 11.60 -17.93 27.28
C SER A 7 10.66 -17.23 28.27
N VAL A 8 9.51 -16.76 27.76
CA VAL A 8 8.42 -16.03 28.44
C VAL A 8 8.49 -14.51 28.25
N LEU A 9 7.92 -14.03 27.15
CA LEU A 9 6.99 -12.88 27.05
C LEU A 9 6.77 -12.47 25.58
N LEU A 10 6.02 -13.30 24.84
CA LEU A 10 5.39 -12.93 23.56
C LEU A 10 3.90 -12.59 23.80
N ILE A 11 3.62 -11.85 24.87
CA ILE A 11 2.29 -11.29 25.15
C ILE A 11 2.51 -9.81 25.47
N SER A 12 2.23 -8.96 24.48
CA SER A 12 2.03 -7.51 24.63
C SER A 12 3.11 -6.80 25.45
N VAL A 13 4.32 -6.68 24.89
CA VAL A 13 5.45 -6.10 25.60
C VAL A 13 5.42 -4.56 25.50
N ILE A 14 4.79 -3.93 26.49
CA ILE A 14 5.28 -2.66 27.05
C ILE A 14 6.27 -3.08 28.15
N LEU A 15 7.55 -3.28 27.83
CA LEU A 15 8.60 -3.47 28.83
C LEU A 15 9.50 -2.23 28.83
N ILE A 16 9.42 -1.49 29.92
CA ILE A 16 10.29 -0.37 30.27
C ILE A 16 11.59 -0.99 30.78
N LEU A 17 12.67 -0.94 29.98
CA LEU A 17 14.02 -1.23 30.43
C LEU A 17 14.86 0.03 30.21
N THR A 18 15.21 0.66 31.33
CA THR A 18 16.10 1.80 31.40
C THR A 18 17.54 1.32 31.24
N ASP A 19 18.22 1.66 30.15
CA ASP A 19 19.67 1.85 30.23
C ASP A 19 20.24 2.91 29.28
N ALA A 20 21.30 3.52 29.80
CA ALA A 20 21.95 4.74 29.38
C ALA A 20 22.71 4.59 28.05
N GLY A 21 22.68 5.66 27.25
CA GLY A 21 23.45 5.80 26.02
C GLY A 21 22.56 6.13 24.82
N CYS A 22 22.38 7.42 24.54
CA CYS A 22 21.94 7.88 23.23
C CYS A 22 23.12 7.74 22.26
N LEU A 23 23.35 6.51 21.78
CA LEU A 23 24.30 6.26 20.70
C LEU A 23 23.51 6.10 19.40
N THR A 24 23.88 6.96 18.45
CA THR A 24 23.52 7.02 17.03
C THR A 24 22.99 5.70 16.46
N TYR A 25 21.73 5.70 16.01
CA TYR A 25 21.10 4.57 15.35
C TYR A 25 21.32 4.63 13.82
N PRO A 26 21.46 3.47 13.16
CA PRO A 26 21.53 3.40 11.69
C PRO A 26 20.20 3.86 11.06
N ASN A 27 20.24 4.29 9.79
CA ASN A 27 19.02 4.53 9.00
C ASN A 27 18.17 3.25 8.96
N ILE A 28 16.95 3.29 9.51
CA ILE A 28 16.03 2.16 9.55
C ILE A 28 15.04 2.27 8.39
N THR A 29 14.90 1.20 7.61
CA THR A 29 13.91 1.07 6.53
C THR A 29 12.58 0.55 7.10
N ASP A 30 11.46 1.07 6.63
CA ASP A 30 10.10 0.59 6.94
C ASP A 30 9.64 0.69 8.41
N ALA A 31 10.36 1.43 9.25
CA ALA A 31 10.00 1.69 10.63
C ALA A 31 10.46 3.08 11.12
N ASN A 32 9.86 3.54 12.21
CA ASN A 32 10.27 4.70 12.98
C ASN A 32 10.78 4.25 14.36
N PHE A 33 11.79 4.96 14.88
CA PHE A 33 12.38 4.74 16.19
C PHE A 33 12.33 6.06 16.97
N ASP A 34 11.49 6.11 18.01
CA ASP A 34 11.41 7.25 18.92
C ASP A 34 11.94 6.84 20.30
N LYS A 35 12.82 7.63 20.90
CA LYS A 35 13.37 7.36 22.24
C LYS A 35 13.11 8.55 23.14
N ASP A 36 12.42 8.33 24.25
CA ASP A 36 12.32 9.34 25.29
C ASP A 36 13.62 9.38 26.14
N CYS A 37 13.90 10.52 26.77
CA CYS A 37 15.06 10.67 27.65
C CYS A 37 14.99 9.80 28.92
N ASN A 38 13.92 9.03 29.10
CA ASN A 38 13.74 8.06 30.18
C ASN A 38 14.17 6.64 29.76
N GLY A 39 14.66 6.45 28.53
CA GLY A 39 15.18 5.17 28.07
C GLY A 39 14.13 4.28 27.39
N ASN A 40 12.88 4.71 27.25
CA ASN A 40 11.88 3.97 26.49
C ASN A 40 12.10 4.21 25.00
N ALA A 41 12.34 3.14 24.25
CA ALA A 41 12.32 3.19 22.80
C ALA A 41 11.01 2.63 22.28
N VAL A 42 10.30 3.42 21.48
CA VAL A 42 9.11 3.00 20.75
C VAL A 42 9.55 2.76 19.31
N ILE A 43 9.54 1.49 18.91
CA ILE A 43 9.76 1.08 17.53
C ILE A 43 8.40 0.80 16.90
N THR A 44 8.10 1.46 15.78
CA THR A 44 6.83 1.27 15.08
C THR A 44 7.10 1.05 13.60
N CYS A 45 6.59 -0.04 13.02
CA CYS A 45 6.62 -0.21 11.56
C CYS A 45 5.72 0.83 10.89
N TYR A 46 6.02 1.23 9.66
CA TYR A 46 5.11 2.07 8.88
C TYR A 46 3.77 1.37 8.62
N GLU A 47 2.73 2.17 8.34
CA GLU A 47 1.39 1.67 8.05
C GLU A 47 1.44 0.61 6.92
N GLY A 48 0.78 -0.53 7.16
CA GLY A 48 0.79 -1.68 6.24
C GLY A 48 1.85 -2.74 6.54
N PHE A 49 2.75 -2.50 7.51
CA PHE A 49 3.76 -3.46 7.93
C PHE A 49 3.57 -3.90 9.39
N LYS A 50 3.83 -5.17 9.68
CA LYS A 50 3.83 -5.78 11.02
C LYS A 50 5.26 -6.07 11.47
N MET A 51 5.55 -5.73 12.72
CA MET A 51 6.84 -6.03 13.34
C MET A 51 6.97 -7.52 13.58
N ILE A 52 7.94 -8.14 12.92
CA ILE A 52 8.30 -9.54 13.11
C ILE A 52 9.37 -9.67 14.18
N GLN A 53 10.28 -8.69 14.23
CA GLN A 53 11.37 -8.69 15.19
C GLN A 53 11.87 -7.26 15.40
N GLY A 54 12.01 -6.83 16.66
CA GLY A 54 12.65 -5.55 17.02
C GLY A 54 13.75 -5.70 18.07
N LEU A 55 13.91 -6.92 18.61
CA LEU A 55 14.85 -7.26 19.67
C LEU A 55 15.61 -8.53 19.30
N GLU A 56 16.88 -8.59 19.68
CA GLU A 56 17.73 -9.79 19.57
C GLU A 56 18.16 -10.21 20.98
N CYS A 57 18.20 -11.52 21.26
CA CYS A 57 18.73 -12.05 22.52
C CYS A 57 20.22 -12.33 22.31
N VAL A 58 21.08 -11.51 22.91
CA VAL A 58 22.55 -11.62 22.85
C VAL A 58 23.07 -11.78 24.26
N GLU A 59 23.82 -12.86 24.53
CA GLU A 59 24.42 -13.11 25.85
C GLU A 59 23.40 -13.05 27.01
N GLU A 60 22.20 -13.60 26.79
CA GLU A 60 21.09 -13.63 27.77
C GLU A 60 20.44 -12.26 28.05
N GLU A 61 20.79 -11.21 27.30
CA GLU A 61 20.16 -9.89 27.37
C GLU A 61 19.39 -9.55 26.09
N TRP A 62 18.19 -8.99 26.22
CA TRP A 62 17.46 -8.43 25.08
C TRP A 62 18.09 -7.10 24.67
N ARG A 63 18.58 -7.04 23.42
CA ARG A 63 19.15 -5.85 22.82
C ARG A 63 18.30 -5.38 21.66
N TYR A 64 18.20 -4.06 21.49
CA TYR A 64 17.59 -3.47 20.30
C TYR A 64 18.42 -3.83 19.07
N GLN A 65 17.73 -4.23 18.02
CA GLN A 65 18.31 -4.43 16.70
C GLN A 65 17.54 -3.62 15.66
N ASN A 66 18.04 -3.62 14.43
CA ASN A 66 17.28 -3.08 13.31
C ASN A 66 15.95 -3.85 13.18
N PRO A 67 14.80 -3.18 13.26
CA PRO A 67 13.52 -3.87 13.22
C PRO A 67 13.28 -4.51 11.86
N ILE A 68 12.78 -5.75 11.89
CA ILE A 68 12.30 -6.48 10.73
C ILE A 68 10.79 -6.29 10.69
N CYS A 69 10.36 -5.41 9.80
CA CYS A 69 8.97 -5.19 9.47
C CYS A 69 8.63 -6.00 8.21
N LYS A 70 7.61 -6.86 8.28
CA LYS A 70 7.08 -7.53 7.08
C LYS A 70 5.76 -6.92 6.70
N ARG A 71 5.50 -6.81 5.39
CA ARG A 71 4.20 -6.39 4.91
C ARG A 71 3.14 -7.35 5.44
N THR A 72 2.05 -6.79 5.94
CA THR A 72 0.89 -7.56 6.35
C THR A 72 0.39 -8.38 5.17
N GLU A 73 0.17 -9.69 5.36
CA GLU A 73 -0.52 -10.50 4.34
C GLU A 73 -1.94 -9.98 4.20
N CYS A 74 -2.19 -9.24 3.12
CA CYS A 74 -3.52 -8.76 2.79
C CYS A 74 -4.25 -9.84 1.99
N ARG A 75 -5.52 -10.06 2.33
CA ARG A 75 -6.44 -10.88 1.54
C ARG A 75 -7.34 -10.01 0.69
N TYR A 76 -7.85 -10.58 -0.40
CA TYR A 76 -8.75 -9.89 -1.31
C TYR A 76 -10.16 -10.48 -1.23
N LYS A 77 -11.15 -9.60 -1.03
CA LYS A 77 -12.57 -9.97 -1.07
C LYS A 77 -13.14 -9.57 -2.43
N TYR A 78 -13.35 -10.56 -3.29
CA TYR A 78 -13.89 -10.37 -4.63
C TYR A 78 -15.40 -10.07 -4.59
N SER A 79 -15.83 -9.12 -5.41
CA SER A 79 -17.23 -8.73 -5.58
C SER A 79 -17.83 -9.41 -6.81
N ASN A 80 -19.01 -9.99 -6.65
CA ASN A 80 -19.73 -10.67 -7.74
C ASN A 80 -20.63 -9.72 -8.57
N VAL A 81 -20.68 -8.42 -8.24
CA VAL A 81 -21.90 -7.63 -8.55
C VAL A 81 -21.63 -6.33 -9.30
N LYS A 82 -20.38 -5.85 -9.42
CA LYS A 82 -20.13 -4.52 -10.01
C LYS A 82 -18.82 -4.50 -10.77
N ALA A 83 -18.87 -4.17 -12.06
CA ALA A 83 -17.71 -3.78 -12.85
C ALA A 83 -17.33 -2.33 -12.52
N LEU A 84 -16.03 -2.01 -12.50
CA LEU A 84 -15.54 -0.64 -12.39
C LEU A 84 -15.03 -0.19 -13.75
N SER A 85 -15.82 0.63 -14.44
CA SER A 85 -15.47 1.16 -15.78
C SER A 85 -15.50 2.68 -15.75
N PRO A 86 -14.51 3.30 -15.12
CA PRO A 86 -14.46 4.74 -14.99
C PRO A 86 -14.02 5.42 -16.29
N ASN A 87 -14.59 6.60 -16.53
CA ASN A 87 -14.11 7.49 -17.57
C ASN A 87 -13.20 8.56 -16.94
N PRO A 88 -12.07 8.91 -17.59
CA PRO A 88 -11.30 10.07 -17.18
C PRO A 88 -12.16 11.33 -17.30
N TYR A 89 -11.95 12.32 -16.42
CA TYR A 89 -12.66 13.59 -16.50
C TYR A 89 -12.10 14.51 -17.60
N GLY A 90 -10.86 14.25 -18.03
CA GLY A 90 -10.18 15.01 -19.07
C GLY A 90 -9.20 14.14 -19.86
N ARG A 91 -8.99 14.53 -21.12
CA ARG A 91 -7.91 13.98 -21.96
C ARG A 91 -7.10 15.13 -22.54
N ARG A 92 -5.77 14.97 -22.55
CA ARG A 92 -4.82 15.93 -23.13
C ARG A 92 -4.01 15.23 -24.23
N PRO A 93 -3.87 15.82 -25.42
CA PRO A 93 -2.93 15.33 -26.41
C PRO A 93 -1.51 15.45 -25.83
N GLU A 94 -0.88 14.32 -25.54
CA GLU A 94 0.46 14.21 -24.97
C GLU A 94 0.98 12.81 -25.30
N SER A 95 2.26 12.70 -25.64
CA SER A 95 2.92 11.44 -26.00
C SER A 95 4.04 11.07 -25.01
N ASP A 96 4.44 12.00 -24.16
CA ASP A 96 5.44 11.78 -23.12
C ASP A 96 4.75 11.42 -21.78
N PRO A 97 4.94 10.18 -21.26
CA PRO A 97 4.37 9.78 -19.99
C PRO A 97 4.77 10.69 -18.82
N ALA A 98 6.01 11.21 -18.82
CA ALA A 98 6.47 12.08 -17.73
C ALA A 98 5.72 13.42 -17.71
N LYS A 99 5.38 13.94 -18.89
CA LYS A 99 4.55 15.15 -19.00
C LYS A 99 3.09 14.88 -18.64
N CYS A 100 2.59 13.67 -18.86
CA CYS A 100 1.26 13.28 -18.40
C CYS A 100 1.18 13.31 -16.87
N ASP A 101 2.19 12.77 -16.20
CA ASP A 101 2.30 12.82 -14.73
C ASP A 101 2.43 14.26 -14.21
N GLU A 102 3.29 15.08 -14.84
CA GLU A 102 3.43 16.51 -14.51
C GLU A 102 2.12 17.28 -14.71
N THR A 103 1.39 16.98 -15.79
CA THR A 103 0.08 17.59 -16.07
C THR A 103 -0.92 17.26 -14.97
N CYS A 104 -0.93 16.02 -14.48
CA CYS A 104 -1.76 15.62 -13.36
C CYS A 104 -1.34 16.33 -12.07
N ALA A 105 -0.05 16.36 -11.77
CA ALA A 105 0.48 17.03 -10.56
C ALA A 105 0.14 18.54 -10.50
N ASN A 106 0.00 19.18 -11.66
CA ASN A 106 -0.36 20.60 -11.78
C ASN A 106 -1.87 20.87 -11.81
N ASP A 107 -2.72 19.84 -11.91
CA ASP A 107 -4.18 19.96 -11.89
C ASP A 107 -4.73 19.51 -10.53
N ILE A 108 -5.26 20.46 -9.76
CA ILE A 108 -5.83 20.21 -8.42
C ILE A 108 -6.95 19.15 -8.40
N ARG A 109 -7.58 18.87 -9.54
CA ARG A 109 -8.63 17.86 -9.67
C ARG A 109 -8.06 16.46 -9.93
N CYS A 110 -6.83 16.38 -10.44
CA CYS A 110 -6.21 15.13 -10.83
C CYS A 110 -5.67 14.37 -9.63
N SER A 111 -6.00 13.09 -9.54
CA SER A 111 -5.47 12.18 -8.53
C SER A 111 -4.72 10.99 -9.13
N ALA A 112 -4.94 10.70 -10.41
CA ALA A 112 -4.18 9.74 -11.18
C ALA A 112 -4.23 10.09 -12.66
N ALA A 113 -3.18 9.72 -13.40
CA ALA A 113 -3.16 9.83 -14.85
C ALA A 113 -2.56 8.57 -15.48
N THR A 114 -2.89 8.34 -16.75
CA THR A 114 -2.26 7.29 -17.55
C THR A 114 -2.23 7.70 -19.01
N MET A 115 -1.22 7.24 -19.71
CA MET A 115 -1.20 7.27 -21.17
C MET A 115 -2.24 6.30 -21.73
N ILE A 116 -2.93 6.74 -22.78
CA ILE A 116 -3.89 5.96 -23.56
C ILE A 116 -3.47 6.03 -25.02
N TRP A 117 -3.32 4.87 -25.66
CA TRP A 117 -2.99 4.71 -27.08
C TRP A 117 -1.70 5.44 -27.54
N GLY A 118 -0.82 5.82 -26.60
CA GLY A 118 0.49 6.42 -26.86
C GLY A 118 0.49 7.91 -27.21
N ASP A 119 -0.67 8.54 -27.36
CA ASP A 119 -0.80 9.94 -27.79
C ASP A 119 -1.82 10.77 -26.99
N ASN A 120 -2.40 10.18 -25.95
CA ASN A 120 -3.33 10.86 -25.07
C ASN A 120 -3.03 10.59 -23.60
N CYS A 121 -2.94 11.65 -22.80
CA CYS A 121 -2.91 11.59 -21.35
C CYS A 121 -4.35 11.67 -20.80
N ALA A 122 -4.80 10.63 -20.12
CA ALA A 122 -6.10 10.59 -19.46
C ALA A 122 -5.95 10.94 -17.97
N LEU A 123 -6.77 11.89 -17.52
CA LEU A 123 -6.75 12.43 -16.16
C LEU A 123 -7.96 11.93 -15.37
N TYR A 124 -7.72 11.42 -14.17
CA TYR A 124 -8.73 10.85 -13.28
C TYR A 124 -8.82 11.67 -11.99
N GLU A 125 -10.04 11.80 -11.48
CA GLU A 125 -10.33 12.50 -10.22
C GLU A 125 -10.42 11.50 -9.06
N THR A 126 -10.39 11.96 -7.82
CA THR A 126 -10.60 11.06 -6.68
C THR A 126 -11.87 10.20 -6.86
N PRO A 127 -11.84 8.89 -6.55
CA PRO A 127 -10.90 8.24 -5.64
C PRO A 127 -9.80 7.40 -6.31
N PHE A 128 -9.46 7.66 -7.58
CA PHE A 128 -8.37 6.96 -8.27
C PHE A 128 -7.02 7.33 -7.67
N ILE A 129 -6.16 6.34 -7.47
CA ILE A 129 -4.75 6.54 -7.09
C ILE A 129 -3.78 5.98 -8.12
N PHE A 130 -4.26 5.10 -9.01
CA PHE A 130 -3.46 4.55 -10.09
C PHE A 130 -4.38 4.01 -11.19
N VAL A 131 -3.96 4.18 -12.44
CA VAL A 131 -4.58 3.58 -13.61
C VAL A 131 -3.48 3.06 -14.53
N SER A 132 -3.64 1.85 -15.07
CA SER A 132 -2.74 1.29 -16.09
C SER A 132 -3.54 0.51 -17.13
N LEU A 133 -3.06 0.53 -18.37
CA LEU A 133 -3.70 -0.11 -19.52
C LEU A 133 -2.95 -1.34 -20.07
N ASP A 134 -1.76 -1.63 -19.54
CA ASP A 134 -0.81 -2.56 -20.16
C ASP A 134 -0.39 -3.70 -19.21
N GLY A 135 -1.36 -4.30 -18.50
CA GLY A 135 -1.06 -5.21 -17.38
C GLY A 135 -1.62 -6.64 -17.47
N LYS A 136 -1.26 -7.43 -16.46
CA LYS A 136 -1.99 -8.63 -16.01
C LYS A 136 -2.66 -8.36 -14.67
N GLU A 137 -3.66 -9.16 -14.29
CA GLU A 137 -4.38 -8.97 -13.02
C GLU A 137 -3.41 -9.05 -11.83
N ASP A 138 -2.48 -10.00 -11.86
CA ASP A 138 -1.44 -10.15 -10.82
C ASP A 138 -0.60 -8.88 -10.64
N GLN A 139 -0.27 -8.17 -11.73
CA GLN A 139 0.49 -6.92 -11.66
C GLN A 139 -0.34 -5.79 -11.03
N CYS A 140 -1.66 -5.78 -11.26
CA CYS A 140 -2.57 -4.85 -10.60
C CYS A 140 -2.62 -5.10 -9.09
N ILE A 141 -2.68 -6.36 -8.69
CA ILE A 141 -2.66 -6.80 -7.28
C ILE A 141 -1.33 -6.45 -6.63
N GLU A 142 -0.20 -6.77 -7.28
CA GLU A 142 1.14 -6.40 -6.80
C GLU A 142 1.26 -4.89 -6.60
N LYS A 143 0.78 -4.09 -7.57
CA LYS A 143 0.80 -2.64 -7.45
C LYS A 143 -0.09 -2.13 -6.32
N CYS A 144 -1.28 -2.70 -6.15
CA CYS A 144 -2.14 -2.40 -5.00
C CYS A 144 -1.48 -2.81 -3.67
N ASN A 145 -0.70 -3.89 -3.64
CA ASN A 145 0.04 -4.30 -2.45
C ASN A 145 1.18 -3.32 -2.12
N GLU A 146 1.86 -2.77 -3.12
CA GLU A 146 2.88 -1.73 -2.96
C GLU A 146 2.35 -0.44 -2.35
N MET A 147 1.10 -0.08 -2.66
CA MET A 147 0.47 1.14 -2.20
C MET A 147 -0.31 0.89 -0.91
N SER A 148 0.16 1.44 0.22
CA SER A 148 -0.54 1.38 1.50
C SER A 148 -1.95 1.97 1.42
N GLU A 149 -2.14 3.00 0.60
CA GLU A 149 -3.41 3.67 0.38
C GLU A 149 -4.43 2.83 -0.42
N CYS A 150 -4.00 1.80 -1.16
CA CYS A 150 -4.90 1.01 -1.99
C CYS A 150 -5.87 0.19 -1.15
N LYS A 151 -7.18 0.41 -1.33
CA LYS A 151 -8.26 -0.29 -0.61
C LYS A 151 -9.16 -1.11 -1.53
N THR A 152 -9.22 -0.77 -2.81
CA THR A 152 -10.00 -1.52 -3.80
C THR A 152 -9.26 -1.48 -5.13
N PHE A 153 -9.31 -2.58 -5.87
CA PHE A 153 -8.91 -2.59 -7.26
C PHE A 153 -10.06 -3.06 -8.14
N GLY A 154 -10.06 -2.58 -9.38
CA GLY A 154 -10.87 -3.11 -10.47
C GLY A 154 -9.98 -3.44 -11.66
N THR A 155 -10.19 -4.59 -12.27
CA THR A 155 -9.62 -4.91 -13.59
C THR A 155 -10.72 -5.05 -14.61
N ARG A 156 -10.39 -4.76 -15.86
CA ARG A 156 -11.20 -5.03 -17.04
C ARG A 156 -10.32 -5.65 -18.09
N ASN A 157 -10.66 -6.83 -18.56
CA ASN A 157 -10.02 -7.45 -19.70
C ASN A 157 -10.84 -7.14 -20.94
N ASP A 158 -10.25 -6.59 -21.99
CA ASP A 158 -10.91 -6.52 -23.29
C ASP A 158 -9.94 -6.82 -24.43
N SER A 159 -10.42 -6.75 -25.67
CA SER A 159 -9.63 -7.03 -26.86
C SER A 159 -8.40 -6.12 -27.03
N THR A 160 -8.32 -5.02 -26.28
CA THR A 160 -7.22 -4.05 -26.35
C THR A 160 -6.23 -4.18 -25.19
N GLY A 161 -6.54 -4.97 -24.16
CA GLY A 161 -5.66 -5.21 -23.02
C GLY A 161 -6.40 -5.30 -21.69
N LEU A 162 -5.64 -5.41 -20.60
CA LEU A 162 -6.18 -5.34 -19.25
C LEU A 162 -6.03 -3.93 -18.69
N PHE A 163 -7.16 -3.32 -18.35
CA PHE A 163 -7.20 -2.09 -17.58
C PHE A 163 -7.11 -2.45 -16.09
N CYS A 164 -6.26 -1.74 -15.35
CA CYS A 164 -6.13 -1.81 -13.90
C CYS A 164 -6.48 -0.45 -13.31
N TYR A 165 -7.37 -0.45 -12.33
CA TYR A 165 -7.81 0.74 -11.61
C TYR A 165 -7.62 0.50 -10.11
N LEU A 166 -6.85 1.35 -9.44
CA LEU A 166 -6.67 1.29 -7.99
C LEU A 166 -7.34 2.50 -7.32
N PHE A 167 -7.95 2.25 -6.18
CA PHE A 167 -8.73 3.22 -5.42
C PHE A 167 -8.26 3.30 -3.98
N ASN A 168 -8.27 4.51 -3.40
CA ASN A 168 -7.98 4.72 -1.97
C ASN A 168 -9.20 4.61 -1.04
N VAL A 169 -10.32 4.11 -1.58
CA VAL A 169 -11.57 3.89 -0.86
C VAL A 169 -12.06 2.46 -1.05
N THR A 170 -12.90 1.99 -0.13
CA THR A 170 -13.61 0.72 -0.20
C THR A 170 -14.74 0.76 -1.24
N LEU A 171 -15.21 -0.40 -1.69
CA LEU A 171 -16.17 -0.53 -2.80
C LEU A 171 -17.51 0.15 -2.50
N ASP A 172 -17.94 0.21 -1.24
CA ASP A 172 -19.15 0.91 -0.80
C ASP A 172 -19.06 2.43 -1.02
N LYS A 173 -17.85 3.00 -0.87
CA LYS A 173 -17.58 4.43 -1.00
C LYS A 173 -17.30 4.90 -2.43
N ILE A 174 -17.06 3.98 -3.36
CA ILE A 174 -16.93 4.32 -4.78
C ILE A 174 -18.28 4.88 -5.27
N PRO A 175 -18.32 6.01 -6.00
CA PRO A 175 -19.55 6.54 -6.57
C PRO A 175 -20.27 5.54 -7.48
N GLU A 176 -21.60 5.42 -7.36
CA GLU A 176 -22.39 4.48 -8.19
C GLU A 176 -22.27 4.76 -9.70
N LYS A 177 -22.00 6.02 -10.11
CA LYS A 177 -21.73 6.37 -11.51
C LYS A 177 -20.54 5.62 -12.13
N LEU A 178 -19.61 5.13 -11.31
CA LEU A 178 -18.43 4.37 -11.75
C LEU A 178 -18.66 2.87 -11.75
N LYS A 179 -19.78 2.41 -11.16
CA LYS A 179 -20.12 1.00 -11.02
C LYS A 179 -21.07 0.60 -12.13
N GLN A 180 -20.67 -0.37 -12.94
CA GLN A 180 -21.50 -0.97 -13.97
C GLN A 180 -22.02 -2.33 -13.51
N ILE A 181 -23.22 -2.70 -13.94
CA ILE A 181 -23.96 -3.77 -13.28
C ILE A 181 -23.50 -5.16 -13.76
N TYR A 182 -23.10 -5.33 -15.03
CA TYR A 182 -22.79 -6.67 -15.56
C TYR A 182 -21.88 -6.65 -16.78
N THR A 183 -20.67 -7.20 -16.62
CA THR A 183 -19.75 -7.57 -17.70
C THR A 183 -18.84 -8.67 -17.18
N SER A 184 -18.77 -9.81 -17.88
CA SER A 184 -17.97 -10.99 -17.50
C SER A 184 -16.47 -10.74 -17.42
N ASP A 185 -16.01 -9.63 -18.00
CA ASP A 185 -14.60 -9.38 -18.22
C ASP A 185 -14.01 -8.44 -17.16
N PHE A 186 -14.73 -8.23 -16.05
CA PHE A 186 -14.31 -7.34 -14.98
C PHE A 186 -14.15 -8.09 -13.67
N THR A 187 -13.06 -7.81 -12.98
CA THR A 187 -12.81 -8.27 -11.61
C THR A 187 -12.78 -7.06 -10.69
N VAL A 188 -13.42 -7.14 -9.53
CA VAL A 188 -13.35 -6.10 -8.51
C VAL A 188 -13.12 -6.76 -7.16
N ALA A 189 -12.13 -6.28 -6.41
CA ALA A 189 -11.87 -6.79 -5.08
C ALA A 189 -11.43 -5.70 -4.11
N GLU A 190 -11.83 -5.87 -2.85
CA GLU A 190 -11.40 -5.03 -1.74
C GLU A 190 -10.18 -5.66 -1.06
N LYS A 191 -9.16 -4.84 -0.80
CA LYS A 191 -7.96 -5.23 -0.06
C LYS A 191 -8.26 -5.18 1.44
N ILE A 192 -8.06 -6.29 2.14
CA ILE A 192 -8.26 -6.42 3.58
C ILE A 192 -6.92 -6.83 4.19
N CYS A 193 -6.29 -5.90 4.91
CA CYS A 193 -5.06 -6.15 5.66
C CYS A 193 -5.42 -6.17 7.16
N GLU A 194 -5.03 -7.23 7.88
CA GLU A 194 -5.28 -7.42 9.32
C GLU A 194 -4.08 -7.06 10.18
#